data_AF-A0A7K2Y995-F1
#
_entry.id   AF-A0A7K2Y995-F1
#
_cell.length_a   1.000
_cell.length_b   1.000
_cell.length_c   1.000
_cell.angle_alpha   90.00
_cell.angle_beta   90.00
_cell.angle_gamma   90.00
#
_symmetry.space_group_name_H-M   'P 1'
#
loop_
_entity.id
_entity.type
_entity.pdbx_description
1 polymer ?
#
loop_
_entity_poly.entity_id
_entity_poly.type
_entity_poly.pdbx_seq_one_letter_code
_entity_poly.pdbx_strand_id
1 'polypeptide(L)'
;MSRTASDVISARTIAALAERRAAGARLGRPRVCPDTVLRRAVLLRLRGATLAAIAKGFNRSGTPTPGGGAFWYPSHVSRLLRTQDAVRLLSAYEGAAA
;
A
#
# COMPACT_ATOMS: atom_id res chain seq x y z
N MET A 1 20.93 -33.59 -6.10
CA MET A 1 20.67 -32.33 -5.36
C MET A 1 19.32 -32.47 -4.65
N SER A 2 19.34 -32.79 -3.36
CA SER A 2 18.14 -33.09 -2.57
C SER A 2 17.35 -31.81 -2.28
N ARG A 3 16.09 -31.76 -2.73
CA ARG A 3 15.13 -30.69 -2.43
C ARG A 3 14.59 -30.99 -1.03
N THR A 4 14.99 -30.21 -0.02
CA THR A 4 14.52 -30.42 1.36
C THR A 4 13.03 -30.10 1.49
N ALA A 5 12.33 -30.80 2.38
CA ALA A 5 10.89 -30.65 2.60
C ALA A 5 10.47 -29.20 2.96
N SER A 6 11.37 -28.41 3.55
CA SER A 6 11.16 -26.99 3.90
C SER A 6 10.93 -26.08 2.67
N ASP A 7 11.56 -26.41 1.54
CA ASP A 7 11.45 -25.64 0.30
C ASP A 7 10.04 -25.78 -0.32
N VAL A 8 9.47 -26.98 -0.20
CA VAL A 8 8.13 -27.34 -0.69
C VAL A 8 7.03 -26.64 0.13
N ILE A 9 7.22 -26.47 1.44
CA ILE A 9 6.28 -25.77 2.32
C ILE A 9 6.27 -24.25 2.03
N SER A 10 7.45 -23.67 1.81
CA SER A 10 7.58 -22.25 1.44
C SER A 10 6.91 -21.95 0.10
N ALA A 11 7.15 -22.78 -0.92
CA ALA A 11 6.54 -22.61 -2.23
C ALA A 11 5.00 -22.70 -2.19
N ARG A 12 4.45 -23.67 -1.43
CA ARG A 12 2.99 -23.84 -1.29
C ARG A 12 2.33 -22.68 -0.53
N THR A 13 3.02 -22.14 0.47
CA THR A 13 2.53 -20.99 1.24
C THR A 13 2.54 -19.72 0.39
N ILE A 14 3.59 -19.50 -0.41
CA ILE A 14 3.66 -18.36 -1.34
C ILE A 14 2.57 -18.46 -2.41
N ALA A 15 2.34 -19.66 -2.98
CA ALA A 15 1.28 -19.91 -3.95
C ALA A 15 -0.11 -19.67 -3.34
N ALA A 16 -0.40 -20.23 -2.16
CA ALA A 16 -1.66 -20.00 -1.44
C ALA A 16 -1.85 -18.52 -1.06
N LEU A 17 -0.77 -17.81 -0.71
CA LEU A 17 -0.81 -16.38 -0.44
C LEU A 17 -1.05 -15.57 -1.71
N ALA A 18 -0.47 -15.96 -2.84
CA ALA A 18 -0.70 -15.35 -4.14
C ALA A 18 -2.14 -15.57 -4.63
N GLU A 19 -2.68 -16.79 -4.49
CA GLU A 19 -4.08 -17.11 -4.78
C GLU A 19 -5.05 -16.30 -3.90
N ARG A 20 -4.79 -16.21 -2.59
CA ARG A 20 -5.60 -15.36 -1.69
C ARG A 20 -5.50 -13.88 -2.05
N ARG A 21 -4.34 -13.43 -2.52
CA ARG A 21 -4.15 -12.06 -3.04
C ARG A 21 -4.97 -11.83 -4.30
N ALA A 22 -4.97 -12.78 -5.23
CA ALA A 22 -5.73 -12.76 -6.47
C ALA A 22 -7.25 -12.82 -6.22
N ALA A 23 -7.68 -13.59 -5.23
CA ALA A 23 -9.07 -13.63 -4.75
C ALA A 23 -9.50 -12.37 -3.99
N GLY A 24 -8.63 -11.36 -3.84
CA GLY A 24 -8.96 -10.09 -3.19
C GLY A 24 -9.09 -10.15 -1.67
N ALA A 25 -8.69 -11.26 -1.03
CA ALA A 25 -8.70 -11.42 0.41
C ALA A 25 -7.61 -10.54 1.05
N ARG A 26 -7.93 -9.93 2.20
CA ARG A 26 -6.96 -9.12 2.95
C ARG A 26 -5.84 -10.01 3.49
N LEU A 27 -4.60 -9.67 3.20
CA LEU A 27 -3.43 -10.40 3.69
C LEU A 27 -2.72 -9.60 4.79
N GLY A 28 -2.57 -10.19 5.97
CA GLY A 28 -1.83 -9.63 7.11
C GLY A 28 -2.60 -8.64 7.99
N ARG A 29 -1.87 -7.98 8.92
CA ARG A 29 -2.41 -7.04 9.91
C ARG A 29 -3.02 -5.81 9.22
N PRO A 30 -4.16 -5.28 9.71
CA PRO A 30 -4.74 -4.06 9.20
C PRO A 30 -3.79 -2.85 9.21
N ARG A 31 -3.98 -1.94 8.24
CA ARG A 31 -3.26 -0.66 8.20
C ARG A 31 -3.58 0.16 9.46
N VAL A 32 -2.55 0.79 10.03
CA VAL A 32 -2.70 1.79 11.11
C VAL A 32 -3.01 3.18 10.51
N CYS A 33 -2.69 3.39 9.23
CA CYS A 33 -2.94 4.65 8.54
C CYS A 33 -4.44 4.89 8.37
N PRO A 34 -4.97 6.07 8.75
CA PRO A 34 -6.37 6.42 8.50
C PRO A 34 -6.72 6.41 7.02
N ASP A 35 -7.94 5.97 6.70
CA ASP A 35 -8.45 5.90 5.33
C ASP A 35 -8.49 7.28 4.63
N THR A 36 -8.71 8.35 5.38
CA THR A 36 -8.70 9.73 4.86
C THR A 36 -7.34 10.12 4.30
N VAL A 37 -6.26 9.79 5.01
CA VAL A 37 -4.88 10.05 4.58
C VAL A 37 -4.54 9.21 3.37
N LEU A 38 -4.95 7.93 3.36
CA LEU A 38 -4.79 7.04 2.22
C LEU A 38 -5.48 7.57 0.97
N ARG A 39 -6.78 7.90 1.06
CA ARG A 39 -7.57 8.44 -0.06
C ARG A 39 -6.94 9.72 -0.59
N ARG A 40 -6.48 10.60 0.30
CA ARG A 40 -5.79 11.85 -0.08
C ARG A 40 -4.49 11.56 -0.84
N ALA A 41 -3.68 10.61 -0.39
CA ALA A 41 -2.46 10.21 -1.09
C ALA A 41 -2.75 9.65 -2.50
N VAL A 42 -3.77 8.79 -2.61
CA VAL A 42 -4.22 8.21 -3.89
C VAL A 42 -4.71 9.29 -4.86
N LEU A 43 -5.60 10.18 -4.42
CA LEU A 43 -6.12 11.28 -5.25
C LEU A 43 -5.01 12.22 -5.74
N LEU A 44 -4.07 12.57 -4.87
CA LEU A 44 -2.93 13.39 -5.27
C LEU A 44 -2.06 12.67 -6.30
N ARG A 45 -1.86 11.36 -6.15
CA ARG A 45 -1.08 10.57 -7.12
C ARG A 45 -1.74 10.47 -8.49
N LEU A 46 -3.07 10.30 -8.52
CA LEU A 46 -3.88 10.31 -9.75
C LEU A 46 -3.82 11.66 -10.47
N ARG A 47 -3.76 12.77 -9.71
CA ARG A 47 -3.56 14.13 -10.23
C ARG A 47 -2.11 14.41 -10.70
N GLY A 48 -1.24 13.40 -10.73
CA GLY A 48 0.15 13.54 -11.17
C GLY A 48 1.12 14.09 -10.13
N ALA A 49 0.73 14.24 -8.85
CA ALA A 49 1.65 14.71 -7.83
C ALA A 49 2.79 13.71 -7.58
N THR A 50 4.01 14.23 -7.43
CA THR A 50 5.18 13.42 -7.05
C THR A 50 5.09 12.97 -5.59
N LEU A 51 5.78 11.88 -5.24
CA LEU A 51 5.84 11.40 -3.85
C LEU A 51 6.36 12.47 -2.88
N ALA A 52 7.33 13.28 -3.32
CA ALA A 52 7.87 14.38 -2.55
C ALA A 52 6.84 15.51 -2.35
N ALA A 53 6.07 15.85 -3.39
CA ALA A 53 5.01 16.85 -3.27
C ALA A 53 3.91 16.41 -2.30
N ILE A 54 3.54 15.13 -2.32
CA ILE A 54 2.56 14.55 -1.39
C ILE A 54 3.08 14.61 0.05
N ALA A 55 4.32 14.16 0.28
CA ALA A 55 4.94 14.20 1.61
C ALA A 55 5.02 15.64 2.16
N LYS A 56 5.47 16.59 1.34
CA LYS A 56 5.51 18.02 1.70
C LYS A 56 4.10 18.56 2.00
N GLY A 57 3.10 18.14 1.23
CA GLY A 57 1.70 18.47 1.47
C GLY A 57 1.20 18.00 2.84
N PHE A 58 1.49 16.76 3.19
CA PHE A 58 1.10 16.18 4.49
C PHE A 58 1.79 16.86 5.66
N ASN A 59 3.10 17.10 5.55
CA ASN A 59 3.87 17.84 6.57
C ASN A 59 3.33 19.25 6.78
N ARG A 60 3.03 19.98 5.69
CA ARG A 60 2.45 21.32 5.77
C ARG A 60 1.08 21.32 6.44
N SER A 61 0.28 20.26 6.23
CA SER A 61 -1.04 20.13 6.87
C SER A 61 -1.00 19.48 8.26
N GLY A 62 0.18 19.24 8.85
CA GLY A 62 0.31 18.62 10.17
C GLY A 62 -0.26 17.20 10.25
N THR A 63 -0.35 16.48 9.13
CA THR A 63 -0.91 15.13 9.11
C THR A 63 0.05 14.16 9.81
N PRO A 64 -0.33 13.52 10.93
CA PRO A 64 0.56 12.62 11.65
C PRO A 64 0.90 11.39 10.81
N THR A 65 2.12 10.87 10.96
CA THR A 65 2.46 9.60 10.31
C THR A 65 1.90 8.42 11.11
N PRO A 66 1.49 7.32 10.44
CA PRO A 66 0.94 6.15 11.13
C PRO A 66 1.94 5.43 12.06
N GLY A 67 3.24 5.64 11.84
CA GLY A 67 4.31 5.05 12.65
C GLY A 67 4.76 5.95 13.81
N GLY A 68 4.09 7.07 14.07
CA GLY A 68 4.45 8.01 15.14
C GLY A 68 5.65 8.91 14.83
N GLY A 69 6.21 8.84 13.63
CA GLY A 69 7.27 9.74 13.18
C GLY A 69 6.77 11.17 12.95
N ALA A 70 7.64 12.15 13.19
CA ALA A 70 7.33 13.57 13.12
C ALA A 70 7.03 14.07 11.69
N PHE A 71 7.62 13.43 10.66
CA PHE A 71 7.51 13.88 9.27
C PHE A 71 7.23 12.74 8.29
N TRP A 72 6.47 13.08 7.25
CA TRP A 72 6.34 12.31 6.03
C TRP A 72 7.57 12.48 5.15
N TYR A 73 8.14 11.35 4.75
CA TYR A 73 9.15 11.26 3.70
C TYR A 73 8.55 10.62 2.44
N PRO A 74 9.12 10.85 1.24
CA PRO A 74 8.64 10.24 -0.01
C PRO A 74 8.55 8.70 0.07
N SER A 75 9.46 8.07 0.81
CA SER A 75 9.46 6.62 1.06
C SER A 75 8.22 6.15 1.84
N HIS A 76 7.72 6.96 2.78
CA HIS A 76 6.48 6.68 3.52
C HIS A 76 5.28 6.70 2.58
N VAL A 77 5.22 7.69 1.69
CA VAL A 77 4.16 7.79 0.69
C VAL A 77 4.23 6.62 -0.29
N SER A 78 5.42 6.26 -0.77
CA SER A 78 5.63 5.08 -1.63
C SER A 78 5.10 3.80 -0.96
N ARG A 79 5.46 3.57 0.31
CA ARG A 79 5.01 2.39 1.07
C ARG A 79 3.51 2.40 1.28
N LEU A 80 2.92 3.57 1.57
CA LEU A 80 1.48 3.74 1.71
C LEU A 80 0.75 3.40 0.40
N LEU A 81 1.21 3.90 -0.75
CA LEU A 81 0.59 3.66 -2.06
C LEU A 81 0.73 2.21 -2.55
N ARG A 82 1.66 1.44 -1.99
CA ARG A 82 1.86 0.01 -2.29
C ARG A 82 1.02 -0.94 -1.43
N THR A 83 0.28 -0.41 -0.46
CA THR A 83 -0.60 -1.23 0.38
C THR A 83 -1.81 -1.75 -0.40
N GLN A 84 -2.37 -2.90 0.01
CA GLN A 84 -3.49 -3.54 -0.70
C GLN A 84 -4.70 -2.62 -0.87
N ASP A 85 -5.09 -1.86 0.17
CA ASP A 85 -6.23 -0.94 0.04
C ASP A 85 -5.91 0.28 -0.84
N ALA A 86 -4.63 0.69 -0.97
CA ALA A 86 -4.24 1.74 -1.92
C ALA A 86 -4.38 1.25 -3.35
N VAL A 87 -3.89 0.05 -3.63
CA VAL A 87 -3.97 -0.60 -4.94
C VAL A 87 -5.44 -0.81 -5.32
N ARG A 88 -6.27 -1.32 -4.40
CA ARG A 88 -7.71 -1.48 -4.63
C ARG A 88 -8.39 -0.15 -4.96
N LEU A 89 -8.06 0.94 -4.25
CA LEU A 89 -8.59 2.27 -4.55
C LEU A 89 -8.14 2.78 -5.92
N LEU A 90 -6.86 2.66 -6.26
CA LEU A 90 -6.32 3.07 -7.56
C LEU A 90 -7.02 2.33 -8.71
N SER A 91 -7.12 1.00 -8.64
CA SER A 91 -7.81 0.20 -9.65
C SER A 91 -9.30 0.52 -9.75
N ALA A 92 -9.96 0.83 -8.63
CA ALA A 92 -11.36 1.27 -8.65
C ALA A 92 -11.53 2.63 -9.35
N TYR A 93 -10.60 3.57 -9.18
CA TYR A 93 -10.62 4.86 -9.88
C TYR A 93 -10.28 4.72 -11.37
N GLU A 94 -9.34 3.85 -11.74
CA GLU A 94 -9.02 3.57 -13.14
C GLU A 94 -10.20 2.91 -13.86
N GLY A 95 -10.87 1.94 -13.21
CA GLY A 95 -12.07 1.30 -13.76
C GLY A 95 -13.31 2.20 -13.82
N ALA A 96 -13.39 3.24 -12.98
CA ALA A 96 -14.45 4.24 -13.04
C ALA A 96 -14.21 5.34 -14.10
N ALA A 97 -12.99 5.42 -14.63
CA ALA A 97 -12.61 6.37 -15.68
C ALA A 97 -12.65 5.74 -17.09
N ALA A 98 -13.00 4.46 -17.20
CA ALA A 98 -13.20 3.69 -18.44
C ALA A 98 -14.69 3.55 -18.74
#